data_AF-A0A382KZS3-F1
#
_entry.id   AF-A0A382KZS3-F1
#
_cell.length_a   1.000
_cell.length_b   1.000
_cell.length_c   1.000
_cell.angle_alpha   90.00
_cell.angle_beta   90.00
_cell.angle_gamma   90.00
#
_symmetry.space_group_name_H-M   'P 1'
#
loop_
_entity.id
_entity.type
_entity.pdbx_description
1 polymer ?
#
loop_
_entity_poly.entity_id
_entity_poly.type
_entity_poly.pdbx_seq_one_letter_code
_entity_poly.pdbx_strand_id
1 'polypeptide(L)' 'MQPIFIAYFMAIAGAIYLSNKPKSNIAALYLAFVSRWLIFILFTIISIKYVAENTLIAVFLLVYLNITFNPKQITE' A
#
# COMPACT_ATOMS: atom_id res chain seq x y z
N MET A 1 -16.93 -7.14 -1.55
CA MET A 1 -15.51 -6.80 -1.31
C MET A 1 -14.77 -8.07 -0.93
N GLN A 2 -13.77 -8.51 -1.71
CA GLN A 2 -12.96 -9.67 -1.32
C GLN A 2 -12.16 -9.35 -0.03
N PRO A 3 -11.98 -10.30 0.90
CA PRO A 3 -11.29 -10.07 2.18
C PRO A 3 -9.88 -9.51 2.03
N ILE A 4 -9.22 -9.83 0.92
CA ILE A 4 -7.88 -9.33 0.57
C ILE A 4 -7.83 -7.80 0.51
N PHE A 5 -8.87 -7.12 0.05
CA PHE A 5 -8.87 -5.65 0.00
C PHE A 5 -9.03 -5.03 1.38
N ILE A 6 -9.82 -5.64 2.27
CA ILE A 6 -9.98 -5.17 3.65
C ILE A 6 -8.64 -5.27 4.38
N ALA A 7 -7.95 -6.40 4.24
CA ALA A 7 -6.62 -6.59 4.81
C ALA A 7 -5.60 -5.59 4.22
N TYR A 8 -5.68 -5.29 2.92
CA TYR A 8 -4.83 -4.31 2.27
C TYR A 8 -5.04 -2.89 2.82
N PHE A 9 -6.29 -2.46 3.00
CA PHE A 9 -6.61 -1.17 3.62
C PHE A 9 -6.07 -1.06 5.05
N MET A 10 -6.24 -2.11 5.85
CA MET A 10 -5.70 -2.16 7.21
C MET A 10 -4.16 -2.08 7.22
N ALA A 11 -3.49 -2.78 6.31
CA ALA A 11 -2.04 -2.75 6.19
C ALA A 11 -1.52 -1.36 5.80
N ILE A 12 -2.16 -0.69 4.82
CA ILE A 12 -1.81 0.68 4.44
C ILE A 12 -2.04 1.65 5.59
N ALA A 13 -3.18 1.56 6.30
CA ALA A 13 -3.47 2.41 7.44
C ALA A 13 -2.40 2.25 8.55
N GLY A 14 -1.99 1.01 8.83
CA GLY A 14 -0.91 0.71 9.76
C GLY A 14 0.43 1.30 9.32
N ALA A 15 0.79 1.16 8.04
CA ALA A 15 2.00 1.71 7.47
C ALA A 15 2.06 3.24 7.58
N ILE A 16 0.97 3.94 7.27
CA ILE A 16 0.86 5.40 7.40
C ILE A 16 0.98 5.84 8.86
N TYR A 17 0.32 5.13 9.78
CA TYR A 17 0.42 5.44 11.21
C TYR A 17 1.84 5.27 11.74
N LEU A 18 2.51 4.18 11.35
CA LEU A 18 3.90 3.90 11.71
C LEU A 18 4.86 4.93 11.11
N SER A 19 4.65 5.35 9.86
CA SER A 19 5.50 6.34 9.21
C SER A 19 5.36 7.74 9.79
N ASN A 20 4.29 8.05 10.52
CA ASN A 20 4.11 9.34 11.20
C ASN A 20 4.74 9.39 12.60
N LYS A 21 5.30 8.29 13.12
CA LYS A 21 5.99 8.25 14.43
C LYS A 21 7.42 8.80 14.46
N PRO A 22 8.27 8.62 13.41
CA PRO A 22 9.64 9.11 13.44
C PRO A 22 9.70 10.65 13.52
N LYS A 23 10.55 11.18 14.40
CA LYS A 23 10.76 12.63 14.55
C LYS A 23 11.50 13.26 13.36
N SER A 24 12.24 12.48 12.58
CA SER A 24 12.96 13.00 11.40
C SER A 24 12.13 12.82 10.14
N ASN A 25 11.94 13.91 9.39
CA ASN A 25 11.17 13.93 8.14
C ASN A 25 11.67 12.89 7.13
N ILE A 26 12.99 12.69 7.04
CA ILE A 26 13.60 11.76 6.08
C ILE A 26 13.32 10.30 6.45
N ALA A 27 13.41 9.94 7.75
CA ALA A 27 13.13 8.57 8.17
C ALA A 27 11.64 8.24 8.09
N ALA A 28 10.77 9.20 8.39
CA ALA A 28 9.33 9.10 8.17
C ALA A 28 9.00 8.84 6.69
N LEU A 29 9.60 9.61 5.78
CA LEU A 29 9.41 9.46 4.34
C LEU A 29 9.90 8.09 3.83
N TYR A 30 11.09 7.67 4.25
CA TYR A 30 11.68 6.41 3.85
C TYR A 30 10.85 5.22 4.36
N LEU A 31 10.41 5.28 5.63
CA LEU A 31 9.57 4.26 6.22
C LEU A 31 8.20 4.17 5.53
N ALA A 32 7.58 5.31 5.20
CA ALA A 32 6.34 5.36 4.43
C ALA A 32 6.52 4.73 3.04
N PHE A 33 7.62 5.05 2.36
CA PHE A 33 7.92 4.53 1.03
C PHE A 33 8.13 3.02 1.04
N VAL A 34 9.03 2.52 1.89
CA VAL A 34 9.39 1.09 1.93
C VAL A 34 8.21 0.22 2.39
N SER A 35 7.51 0.63 3.45
CA SER A 35 6.37 -0.13 3.98
C SER A 35 5.27 -0.29 2.93
N ARG A 36 4.98 0.77 2.19
CA ARG A 36 3.96 0.77 1.15
C ARG A 36 4.32 -0.14 -0.03
N TRP A 37 5.56 -0.07 -0.53
CA TRP A 37 6.02 -0.97 -1.60
C TRP A 37 6.01 -2.43 -1.16
N LEU A 38 6.40 -2.70 0.09
CA LEU A 38 6.36 -4.05 0.65
C LEU A 38 4.92 -4.60 0.69
N ILE A 39 3.98 -3.79 1.18
CA ILE A 39 2.55 -4.15 1.24
C ILE A 39 2.01 -4.38 -0.17
N PHE A 40 2.31 -3.50 -1.13
CA PHE A 40 1.88 -3.65 -2.51
C PHE A 40 2.40 -4.95 -3.15
N ILE A 41 3.69 -5.26 -2.99
CA ILE A 41 4.30 -6.47 -3.55
C ILE A 41 3.66 -7.72 -2.93
N LEU A 42 3.54 -7.78 -1.60
CA LEU A 42 2.95 -8.93 -0.91
C LEU A 42 1.50 -9.18 -1.36
N PHE A 43 0.67 -8.13 -1.41
CA PHE A 43 -0.72 -8.27 -1.81
C PHE A 43 -0.89 -8.54 -3.30
N THR A 44 0.05 -8.12 -4.15
CA THR A 44 0.08 -8.50 -5.57
C THR A 44 0.35 -9.99 -5.73
N ILE A 45 1.32 -10.55 -5.00
CA ILE A 45 1.61 -11.99 -5.01
C ILE A 45 0.40 -12.79 -4.50
N ILE A 46 -0.22 -12.34 -3.40
CA ILE A 46 -1.41 -12.99 -2.83
C ILE A 46 -2.58 -12.90 -3.83
N SER A 47 -2.78 -11.76 -4.49
CA SER A 47 -3.82 -11.62 -5.51
C SER A 47 -3.60 -12.58 -6.67
N ILE A 48 -2.39 -12.66 -7.22
CA ILE A 48 -2.08 -13.57 -8.33
C ILE A 48 -2.32 -15.04 -7.95
N LYS A 49 -1.98 -15.42 -6.72
CA LYS A 49 -2.06 -16.81 -6.26
C LYS A 49 -3.47 -17.24 -5.83
N TYR A 50 -4.23 -16.35 -5.19
CA TYR A 50 -5.48 -16.71 -4.52
C TYR A 50 -6.74 -16.10 -5.15
N VAL A 51 -6.60 -15.07 -6.00
CA VAL A 51 -7.72 -14.49 -6.74
C VAL A 51 -7.69 -15.09 -8.15
N ALA A 52 -8.30 -16.25 -8.32
CA ALA A 52 -8.35 -16.97 -9.60
C ALA A 52 -9.29 -16.31 -10.62
N GLU A 53 -10.37 -15.69 -10.15
CA GLU A 53 -11.31 -14.92 -10.97
C GLU A 53 -11.05 -13.43 -10.78
N ASN A 54 -10.97 -12.67 -11.87
CA ASN A 54 -10.76 -11.21 -11.85
C ASN A 54 -9.42 -10.75 -11.26
N THR A 55 -8.37 -11.59 -11.32
CA THR A 55 -7.00 -11.24 -10.88
C THR A 55 -6.52 -9.90 -11.45
N LEU A 56 -6.83 -9.64 -12.72
CA LEU A 56 -6.41 -8.44 -13.43
C LEU A 56 -7.05 -7.18 -12.84
N ILE A 57 -8.33 -7.25 -12.48
CA ILE A 57 -9.06 -6.18 -11.79
C ILE A 57 -8.50 -5.99 -10.38
N ALA A 58 -8.17 -7.08 -9.68
CA ALA A 58 -7.62 -7.01 -8.34
C ALA A 58 -6.25 -6.35 -8.30
N VAL A 59 -5.37 -6.70 -9.23
CA VAL A 59 -4.07 -6.04 -9.42
C VAL A 59 -4.25 -4.59 -9.82
N PHE A 60 -5.19 -4.27 -10.71
CA PHE A 60 -5.48 -2.89 -11.11
C PHE A 60 -5.92 -2.03 -9.91
N LEU A 61 -6.80 -2.55 -9.06
CA LEU A 61 -7.22 -1.89 -7.82
C LEU A 61 -6.06 -1.69 -6.84
N LEU A 62 -5.18 -2.69 -6.69
CA LEU A 62 -3.99 -2.57 -5.85
C LEU A 62 -3.06 -1.45 -6.34
N VAL A 63 -2.83 -1.37 -7.66
CA VAL A 63 -2.02 -0.31 -8.28
C VAL A 63 -2.67 1.04 -8.05
N TYR A 64 -3.98 1.16 -8.30
CA TYR A 64 -4.72 2.40 -8.09
C TYR A 64 -4.58 2.90 -6.65
N LEU A 65 -4.84 2.04 -5.66
CA LEU A 65 -4.69 2.38 -4.25
C LEU A 65 -3.24 2.72 -3.88
N ASN A 66 -2.26 2.01 -4.46
CA ASN A 66 -0.84 2.32 -4.27
C ASN A 66 -0.46 3.70 -4.85
N ILE A 67 -1.17 4.23 -5.83
CA ILE A 67 -0.98 5.61 -6.32
C ILE A 67 -1.74 6.60 -5.44
N THR A 68 -3.00 6.31 -5.07
CA THR A 68 -3.88 7.23 -4.32
C THR A 68 -3.27 7.70 -3.01
N PHE A 69 -2.76 6.80 -2.18
CA PHE A 69 -2.17 7.22 -0.90
C PHE A 69 -0.73 7.75 -1.04
N ASN A 70 -0.16 7.85 -2.25
CA ASN A 70 1.22 8.29 -2.40
C ASN A 70 1.26 9.76 -1.97
N PRO A 71 2.09 10.15 -0.98
CA PRO A 71 2.16 11.55 -0.58
C PRO A 71 2.53 12.37 -1.81
N LYS A 72 1.64 13.30 -2.19
CA LYS A 72 1.96 14.27 -3.22
C LYS A 72 3.18 15.03 -2.72
N GLN A 73 4.25 15.03 -3.51
CA GLN A 73 5.35 15.95 -3.27
C GLN A 73 4.74 17.35 -3.29
N ILE A 74 4.64 17.98 -2.12
CA ILE A 74 4.31 19.39 -2.03
C ILE A 74 5.59 20.09 -2.48
N THR A 75 5.69 20.35 -3.78
CA THR A 75 6.70 21.27 -4.29
C THR A 75 6.25 22.65 -3.83
N GLU A 76 6.91 23.18 -2.79
CA GLU A 76 6.86 24.62 -2.45
C GLU A 76 7.48 25.45 -3.57
#